data_AF-A0A7U0N9A4-F1
#
_entry.id   AF-A0A7U0N9A4-F1
#
_cell.length_a   1.000
_cell.length_b   1.000
_cell.length_c   1.000
_cell.angle_alpha   90.00
_cell.angle_beta   90.00
_cell.angle_gamma   90.00
#
_symmetry.space_group_name_H-M   'P 1'
#
loop_
_entity.id
_entity.type
_entity.pdbx_description
1 polymer ?
#
loop_
_entity_poly.entity_id
_entity_poly.type
_entity_poly.pdbx_seq_one_letter_code
_entity_poly.pdbx_strand_id
1 'polypeptide(L)'
;MLRINHIIKTLSSVKPYTPHTYKSKTDKIIDKINGTLALLALLILFLLLIAISLYKSFEPFRCNLMIYIIFGLYFIGTTIGIVIMLLPPISGMKYLINWKKETSNDLVFEISHDEENAKLLLEYSEKELLYSIYWLQMKINRINIRVSSFLGEKTAVLSVLALTYSAVQSSIGFDKLSHTFTQGLFSSGFVNTFIMFGLAFLLGLSLGALMLKKVANHQLYLKEIVELALRLQKNAQDEEKTSV
;
A
#
# COMPACT_ATOMS: atom_id res chain seq x y z
N MET A 1 4.65 -10.55 39.05
CA MET A 1 3.67 -10.31 37.96
C MET A 1 4.44 -10.25 36.65
N LEU A 2 4.01 -10.99 35.64
CA LEU A 2 4.65 -11.01 34.31
C LEU A 2 4.56 -9.61 33.67
N ARG A 3 5.67 -9.06 33.16
CA ARG A 3 5.75 -7.70 32.59
C ARG A 3 5.17 -7.60 31.17
N ILE A 4 4.05 -8.26 30.91
CA ILE A 4 3.45 -8.38 29.56
C ILE A 4 3.07 -7.03 28.98
N ASN A 5 2.57 -6.11 29.82
CA ASN A 5 2.22 -4.77 29.37
C ASN A 5 3.44 -4.02 28.82
N HIS A 6 4.63 -4.28 29.36
CA HIS A 6 5.87 -3.69 28.88
C HIS A 6 6.28 -4.34 27.55
N ILE A 7 6.20 -5.67 27.44
CA ILE A 7 6.48 -6.40 26.19
C ILE A 7 5.56 -5.94 25.05
N ILE A 8 4.25 -5.86 25.30
CA ILE A 8 3.27 -5.39 24.32
C ILE A 8 3.56 -3.93 23.93
N LYS A 9 3.96 -3.09 24.89
CA LYS A 9 4.32 -1.70 24.61
C LYS A 9 5.59 -1.61 23.74
N THR A 10 6.61 -2.41 24.02
CA THR A 10 7.81 -2.51 23.18
C THR A 10 7.45 -3.00 21.78
N LEU A 11 6.67 -4.07 21.67
CA LEU A 11 6.18 -4.60 20.39
C LEU A 11 5.37 -3.58 19.59
N SER A 12 4.62 -2.68 20.23
CA SER A 12 3.86 -1.64 19.53
C SER A 12 4.74 -0.64 18.76
N SER A 13 6.02 -0.52 19.14
CA SER A 13 7.00 0.32 18.45
C SER A 13 7.69 -0.39 17.29
N VAL A 14 7.61 -1.73 17.24
CA VAL A 14 8.24 -2.56 16.21
C VAL A 14 7.41 -2.47 14.92
N LYS A 15 8.09 -2.23 13.80
CA LYS A 15 7.47 -2.12 12.47
C LYS A 15 8.11 -3.10 11.50
N PRO A 16 7.30 -3.75 10.64
CA PRO A 16 7.81 -4.61 9.59
C PRO A 16 8.79 -3.88 8.68
N TYR A 17 9.78 -4.60 8.20
CA TYR A 17 10.63 -4.12 7.12
C TYR A 17 9.75 -3.73 5.92
N THR A 18 10.00 -2.55 5.39
CA THR A 18 9.26 -2.00 4.25
C THR A 18 10.28 -1.60 3.18
N PRO A 19 10.41 -2.38 2.08
CA PRO A 19 11.45 -2.15 1.07
C PRO A 19 11.43 -0.73 0.48
N HIS A 20 10.23 -0.15 0.34
CA HIS A 20 10.05 1.21 -0.21
C HIS A 20 10.62 2.34 0.66
N THR A 21 10.95 2.08 1.93
CA THR A 21 11.62 3.04 2.83
C THR A 21 13.14 2.97 2.70
N TYR A 22 13.65 1.83 2.24
CA TYR A 22 15.06 1.58 1.97
C TYR A 22 15.30 1.52 0.46
N LYS A 23 14.78 2.53 -0.25
CA LYS A 23 15.00 2.69 -1.70
C LYS A 23 16.48 2.58 -2.03
N SER A 24 16.79 1.75 -3.02
CA SER A 24 18.12 1.68 -3.63
C SER A 24 18.56 3.10 -4.04
N LYS A 25 19.87 3.36 -4.04
CA LYS A 25 20.41 4.67 -4.43
C LYS A 25 19.89 5.11 -5.81
N THR A 26 19.60 4.16 -6.70
CA THR A 26 19.02 4.41 -8.02
C THR A 26 17.57 4.87 -7.97
N ASP A 27 16.75 4.31 -7.08
CA ASP A 27 15.33 4.65 -6.99
C ASP A 27 15.13 6.04 -6.39
N LYS A 28 15.99 6.43 -5.43
CA LYS A 28 16.02 7.80 -4.90
C LYS A 28 16.38 8.83 -5.98
N ILE A 29 17.28 8.47 -6.91
CA ILE A 29 17.64 9.34 -8.04
C ILE A 29 16.46 9.44 -9.02
N ILE A 30 15.81 8.31 -9.33
CA ILE A 30 14.63 8.26 -10.20
C ILE A 30 13.49 9.10 -9.63
N ASP A 31 13.21 9.02 -8.33
CA ASP A 31 12.20 9.85 -7.69
C ASP A 31 12.52 11.34 -7.74
N LYS A 32 13.81 11.70 -7.56
CA LYS A 32 14.26 13.09 -7.65
C LYS A 32 14.12 13.63 -9.08
N ILE A 33 14.45 12.82 -10.08
CA ILE A 33 14.26 13.15 -11.50
C ILE A 33 12.76 13.28 -11.81
N ASN A 34 11.92 12.35 -11.36
CA ASN A 34 10.48 12.43 -11.54
C ASN A 34 9.88 13.67 -10.88
N GLY A 35 10.28 14.00 -9.65
CA GLY A 35 9.79 15.20 -8.95
C GLY A 35 10.19 16.50 -9.65
N THR A 36 11.42 16.57 -10.16
CA THR A 36 11.91 17.75 -10.91
C THR A 36 11.24 17.87 -12.28
N LEU A 37 11.06 16.77 -13.01
CA LEU A 37 10.31 16.73 -14.27
C LEU A 37 8.84 17.08 -14.07
N ALA A 38 8.20 16.62 -12.99
CA ALA A 38 6.81 16.94 -12.67
C ALA A 38 6.62 18.44 -12.36
N LEU A 39 7.55 19.05 -11.62
CA LEU A 39 7.54 20.49 -11.36
C LEU A 39 7.70 21.27 -12.67
N LEU A 40 8.63 20.84 -13.52
CA LEU A 40 8.87 21.45 -14.84
C LEU A 40 7.66 21.31 -15.76
N ALA A 41 6.97 20.16 -15.75
CA ALA A 41 5.73 19.94 -16.49
C ALA A 41 4.60 20.86 -16.00
N LEU A 42 4.47 21.05 -14.68
CA LEU A 42 3.48 21.95 -14.08
C LEU A 42 3.74 23.41 -14.46
N LEU A 43 5.02 23.82 -14.49
CA LEU A 43 5.44 25.15 -14.93
C LEU A 43 5.09 25.37 -16.41
N ILE A 44 5.34 24.39 -17.28
CA ILE A 44 4.96 24.45 -18.70
C ILE A 44 3.45 24.56 -18.88
N LEU A 45 2.67 23.80 -18.10
CA LEU A 45 1.22 23.85 -18.14
C LEU A 45 0.70 25.23 -17.72
N PHE A 46 1.29 25.82 -16.68
CA PHE A 46 0.98 27.18 -16.24
C PHE A 46 1.33 28.24 -17.31
N LEU A 47 2.51 28.14 -17.93
CA LEU A 47 2.91 29.00 -19.06
C LEU A 47 1.96 28.87 -20.25
N LEU A 48 1.51 27.65 -20.55
CA LEU A 48 0.57 27.39 -21.63
C LEU A 48 -0.80 28.05 -21.37
N LEU A 49 -1.30 28.00 -20.13
CA LEU A 49 -2.53 28.70 -19.73
C LEU A 49 -2.38 30.22 -19.86
N ILE A 50 -1.23 30.79 -19.45
CA ILE A 50 -0.95 32.22 -19.61
C ILE A 50 -0.91 32.58 -21.11
N ALA A 51 -0.22 31.79 -21.93
CA ALA A 51 -0.10 32.03 -23.36
C ALA A 51 -1.46 32.02 -24.07
N ILE A 52 -2.33 31.05 -23.74
CA ILE A 52 -3.70 30.98 -24.25
C ILE A 52 -4.54 32.17 -23.78
N SER A 53 -4.41 32.55 -22.50
CA SER A 53 -5.15 33.68 -21.92
C SER A 53 -4.76 35.02 -22.58
N LEU A 54 -3.46 35.24 -22.80
CA LEU A 54 -2.94 36.42 -23.48
C LEU A 54 -3.38 36.48 -24.94
N TYR A 55 -3.33 35.35 -25.66
CA TYR A 55 -3.80 35.26 -27.03
C TYR A 55 -5.30 35.60 -27.16
N LYS A 56 -6.12 35.14 -26.21
CA LYS A 56 -7.57 35.40 -26.22
C LYS A 56 -7.91 36.85 -25.86
N SER A 57 -7.26 37.38 -24.81
CA SER A 57 -7.66 38.63 -24.15
C SER A 57 -7.02 39.89 -24.72
N PHE A 58 -5.86 39.77 -25.38
CA PHE A 58 -5.13 40.92 -25.91
C PHE A 58 -4.93 40.82 -27.43
N GLU A 59 -5.53 41.74 -28.17
CA GLU A 59 -5.38 41.85 -29.63
C GLU A 59 -3.93 41.91 -30.15
N PRO A 60 -2.98 42.63 -29.52
CA PRO A 60 -1.59 42.67 -30.03
C PRO A 60 -0.85 41.33 -29.95
N PHE A 61 -1.35 40.37 -29.16
CA PHE A 61 -0.77 39.03 -29.04
C PHE A 61 -1.43 38.00 -29.97
N ARG A 62 -2.42 38.40 -30.80
CA ARG A 62 -3.06 37.54 -31.82
C ARG A 62 -2.20 37.42 -33.08
N CYS A 63 -0.96 36.97 -32.91
CA CYS A 63 0.02 36.80 -33.99
C CYS A 63 0.33 35.31 -34.22
N ASN A 64 0.74 34.96 -35.45
CA ASN A 64 1.16 33.59 -35.79
C ASN A 64 2.31 33.09 -34.89
N LEU A 65 3.20 33.99 -34.45
CA LEU A 65 4.26 33.66 -33.49
C LEU A 65 3.71 33.11 -32.16
N MET A 66 2.62 33.68 -31.63
CA MET A 66 2.03 33.25 -30.36
C MET A 66 1.41 31.85 -30.49
N ILE A 67 0.84 31.54 -31.65
CA ILE A 67 0.31 30.22 -31.99
C ILE A 67 1.44 29.18 -32.01
N TYR A 68 2.58 29.49 -32.64
CA TYR A 68 3.75 28.59 -32.63
C TYR A 68 4.30 28.35 -31.22
N ILE A 69 4.31 29.37 -30.35
CA ILE A 69 4.73 29.24 -28.95
C ILE A 69 3.79 28.30 -28.18
N ILE A 70 2.47 28.43 -28.37
CA ILE A 70 1.48 27.56 -27.72
C ILE A 70 1.66 26.10 -28.17
N PHE A 71 1.79 25.86 -29.47
CA PHE A 71 2.03 24.50 -29.99
C PHE A 71 3.38 23.93 -29.53
N GLY A 72 4.43 24.76 -29.47
CA GLY A 72 5.74 24.37 -28.95
C GLY A 72 5.67 23.95 -27.48
N LEU A 73 5.04 24.76 -26.62
CA LEU A 73 4.82 24.44 -25.21
C LEU A 73 3.98 23.16 -25.03
N TYR A 74 2.95 22.97 -25.86
CA TYR A 74 2.13 21.76 -25.85
C TYR A 74 2.96 20.51 -26.19
N PHE A 75 3.79 20.57 -27.23
CA PHE A 75 4.62 19.44 -27.65
C PHE A 75 5.71 19.10 -26.62
N ILE A 76 6.33 20.13 -26.02
CA ILE A 76 7.32 19.93 -24.96
C ILE A 76 6.63 19.35 -23.70
N GLY A 77 5.46 19.85 -23.33
CA GLY A 77 4.71 19.34 -22.19
C GLY A 77 4.28 17.88 -22.36
N THR A 78 3.80 17.50 -23.55
CA THR A 78 3.39 16.12 -23.84
C THR A 78 4.57 15.15 -23.86
N THR A 79 5.70 15.54 -24.46
CA THR A 79 6.93 14.71 -24.45
C THR A 79 7.46 14.48 -23.04
N ILE A 80 7.47 15.50 -22.17
CA ILE A 80 7.83 15.33 -20.76
C ILE A 80 6.85 14.40 -20.04
N GLY A 81 5.54 14.55 -20.30
CA GLY A 81 4.52 13.66 -19.73
C GLY A 81 4.74 12.19 -20.10
N ILE A 82 5.07 11.91 -21.36
CA ILE A 82 5.39 10.56 -21.84
C ILE A 82 6.64 10.01 -21.12
N VAL A 83 7.68 10.84 -20.96
CA VAL A 83 8.90 10.44 -20.24
C VAL A 83 8.57 10.08 -18.79
N ILE A 84 7.86 10.94 -18.05
CA ILE A 84 7.45 10.67 -16.66
C ILE A 84 6.66 9.36 -16.55
N MET A 85 5.78 9.08 -17.50
CA MET A 85 4.96 7.85 -17.50
C MET A 85 5.79 6.59 -17.78
N LEU A 86 6.88 6.68 -18.55
CA LEU A 86 7.76 5.55 -18.88
C LEU A 86 8.83 5.26 -17.80
N LEU A 87 9.17 6.23 -16.94
CA LEU A 87 10.18 6.01 -15.88
C LEU A 87 9.82 4.86 -14.92
N PRO A 88 8.60 4.78 -14.33
CA PRO A 88 8.25 3.70 -13.41
C PRO A 88 8.27 2.30 -14.04
N PRO A 89 7.72 2.07 -15.26
CA PRO A 89 7.84 0.80 -15.96
C PRO A 89 9.29 0.38 -16.23
N ILE A 90 10.16 1.29 -16.64
CA ILE A 90 11.59 0.99 -16.89
C ILE A 90 12.29 0.57 -15.59
N SER A 91 12.02 1.27 -14.49
CA SER A 91 12.53 0.91 -13.17
C SER A 91 12.03 -0.46 -12.72
N GLY A 92 10.74 -0.74 -12.91
CA GLY A 92 10.14 -2.03 -12.62
C GLY A 92 10.75 -3.16 -13.46
N MET A 93 11.03 -2.91 -14.75
CA MET A 93 11.67 -3.90 -15.62
C MET A 93 13.11 -4.19 -15.18
N LYS A 94 13.88 -3.18 -14.79
CA LYS A 94 15.23 -3.36 -14.23
C LYS A 94 15.19 -4.20 -12.95
N TYR A 95 14.22 -3.93 -12.08
CA TYR A 95 14.00 -4.73 -10.87
C TYR A 95 13.68 -6.19 -11.23
N LEU A 96 12.81 -6.44 -12.22
CA LEU A 96 12.49 -7.78 -12.70
C LEU A 96 13.69 -8.51 -13.32
N ILE A 97 14.58 -7.82 -14.02
CA ILE A 97 15.80 -8.42 -14.58
C ILE A 97 16.76 -8.81 -13.44
N ASN A 98 16.91 -7.96 -12.44
CA ASN A 98 17.79 -8.17 -11.30
C ASN A 98 17.11 -8.84 -10.10
N TRP A 99 15.91 -9.41 -10.28
CA TRP A 99 15.03 -9.80 -9.18
C TRP A 99 15.71 -10.72 -8.17
N LYS A 100 16.51 -11.70 -8.63
CA LYS A 100 17.22 -12.63 -7.74
C LYS A 100 18.14 -11.91 -6.77
N LYS A 101 18.87 -10.91 -7.27
CA LYS A 101 19.84 -10.14 -6.48
C LYS A 101 19.12 -9.19 -5.53
N GLU A 102 18.13 -8.45 -6.03
CA GLU A 102 17.37 -7.50 -5.22
C GLU A 102 16.59 -8.22 -4.12
N THR A 103 15.89 -9.33 -4.44
CA THR A 103 15.18 -10.15 -3.44
C THR A 103 16.12 -10.76 -2.40
N SER A 104 17.31 -11.23 -2.80
CA SER A 104 18.29 -11.74 -1.84
C SER A 104 18.83 -10.65 -0.92
N ASN A 105 19.10 -9.46 -1.45
CA ASN A 105 19.54 -8.32 -0.64
C ASN A 105 18.44 -7.87 0.31
N ASP A 106 17.20 -7.76 -0.18
CA ASP A 106 16.04 -7.40 0.63
C ASP A 106 15.83 -8.40 1.76
N LEU A 107 15.98 -9.70 1.49
CA LEU A 107 15.89 -10.72 2.52
C LEU A 107 16.98 -10.55 3.59
N VAL A 108 18.22 -10.25 3.21
CA VAL A 108 19.31 -10.00 4.17
C VAL A 108 19.02 -8.76 5.02
N PHE A 109 18.49 -7.70 4.43
CA PHE A 109 18.10 -6.49 5.17
C PHE A 109 16.91 -6.76 6.09
N GLU A 110 15.92 -7.53 5.64
CA GLU A 110 14.77 -7.95 6.43
C GLU A 110 15.21 -8.79 7.64
N ILE A 111 16.08 -9.78 7.44
CA ILE A 111 16.65 -10.57 8.53
C ILE A 111 17.38 -9.66 9.53
N SER A 112 18.25 -8.77 9.04
CA SER A 112 19.03 -7.87 9.91
C SER A 112 18.12 -6.95 10.72
N HIS A 113 17.09 -6.39 10.08
CA HIS A 113 16.11 -5.50 10.72
C HIS A 113 15.26 -6.26 11.76
N ASP A 114 14.82 -7.47 11.44
CA ASP A 114 14.02 -8.28 12.36
C ASP A 114 14.85 -8.81 13.54
N GLU A 115 16.13 -9.13 13.33
CA GLU A 115 17.06 -9.45 14.41
C GLU A 115 17.30 -8.26 15.35
N GLU A 116 17.47 -7.05 14.82
CA GLU A 116 17.58 -5.83 15.63
C GLU A 116 16.32 -5.60 16.47
N ASN A 117 15.14 -5.79 15.88
CA ASN A 117 13.87 -5.69 16.61
C ASN A 117 13.74 -6.79 17.67
N ALA A 118 14.16 -8.01 17.37
CA ALA A 118 14.14 -9.13 18.32
C ALA A 118 15.10 -8.91 19.49
N LYS A 119 16.25 -8.24 19.28
CA LYS A 119 17.21 -7.89 20.33
C LYS A 119 16.59 -7.02 21.44
N LEU A 120 15.62 -6.17 21.11
CA LEU A 120 14.86 -5.37 22.10
C LEU A 120 14.08 -6.21 23.12
N LEU A 121 13.87 -7.50 22.82
CA LEU A 121 13.12 -8.42 23.65
C LEU A 121 14.01 -9.38 24.47
N LEU A 122 15.33 -9.32 24.29
CA LEU A 122 16.27 -10.24 24.97
C LEU A 122 16.33 -10.03 26.49
N GLU A 123 15.96 -8.85 27.00
CA GLU A 123 15.90 -8.55 28.43
C GLU A 123 14.79 -9.34 29.17
N TYR A 124 13.77 -9.81 28.44
CA TYR A 124 12.63 -10.51 29.04
C TYR A 124 12.90 -12.00 29.20
N SER A 125 12.30 -12.61 30.23
CA SER A 125 12.47 -14.05 30.47
C SER A 125 11.74 -14.92 29.42
N GLU A 126 12.24 -16.14 29.18
CA GLU A 126 11.59 -17.10 28.26
C GLU A 126 10.10 -17.32 28.60
N LYS A 127 9.77 -17.39 29.91
CA LYS A 127 8.38 -17.53 30.37
C LYS A 127 7.50 -16.36 29.96
N GLU A 128 8.03 -15.14 30.00
CA GLU A 128 7.29 -13.92 29.61
C GLU A 128 7.11 -13.82 28.09
N LEU A 129 8.11 -14.22 27.31
CA LEU A 129 8.04 -14.26 25.85
C LEU A 129 7.03 -15.31 25.37
N LEU A 130 7.07 -16.53 25.93
CA LEU A 130 6.10 -17.59 25.64
C LEU A 130 4.66 -17.16 25.97
N TYR A 131 4.47 -16.49 27.10
CA TYR A 131 3.16 -15.98 27.48
C TYR A 131 2.68 -14.84 26.55
N SER A 132 3.59 -14.03 26.03
CA SER A 132 3.28 -13.00 25.03
C SER A 132 2.86 -13.62 23.69
N ILE A 133 3.53 -14.68 23.25
CA ILE A 133 3.14 -15.48 22.07
C ILE A 133 1.72 -16.00 22.22
N TYR A 134 1.36 -16.55 23.39
CA TYR A 134 0.01 -17.03 23.66
C TYR A 134 -1.06 -15.95 23.45
N TRP A 135 -0.83 -14.74 23.97
CA TRP A 135 -1.77 -13.63 23.81
C TRP A 135 -1.88 -13.13 22.36
N LEU A 136 -0.76 -13.05 21.64
CA LEU A 136 -0.74 -12.69 20.23
C LEU A 136 -1.48 -13.73 19.39
N GLN A 137 -1.22 -15.02 19.62
CA GLN A 137 -1.92 -16.13 18.96
C GLN A 137 -3.42 -16.08 19.23
N MET A 138 -3.83 -15.82 20.48
CA MET A 138 -5.25 -15.70 20.82
C MET A 138 -5.90 -14.51 20.10
N LYS A 139 -5.21 -13.36 20.01
CA LYS A 139 -5.70 -12.19 19.27
C LYS A 139 -5.87 -12.48 17.79
N ILE A 140 -4.90 -13.12 17.15
CA ILE A 140 -4.96 -13.56 15.75
C ILE A 140 -6.15 -14.47 15.53
N ASN A 141 -6.32 -15.49 16.39
CA ASN A 141 -7.43 -16.44 16.27
C ASN A 141 -8.79 -15.75 16.41
N ARG A 142 -8.94 -14.82 17.36
CA ARG A 142 -10.17 -14.03 17.53
C ARG A 142 -10.50 -13.19 16.30
N ILE A 143 -9.51 -12.63 15.61
CA ILE A 143 -9.73 -11.88 14.36
C ILE A 143 -10.13 -12.83 13.24
N ASN A 144 -9.44 -13.96 13.10
CA ASN A 144 -9.75 -14.96 12.08
C ASN A 144 -11.16 -15.52 12.23
N ILE A 145 -11.60 -15.85 13.45
CA ILE A 145 -12.96 -16.32 13.74
C ILE A 145 -14.01 -15.28 13.31
N ARG A 146 -13.78 -13.99 13.59
CA ARG A 146 -14.69 -12.92 13.15
C ARG A 146 -14.76 -12.82 11.63
N VAL A 147 -13.61 -12.89 10.96
CA VAL A 147 -13.58 -12.85 9.49
C VAL A 147 -14.29 -14.06 8.90
N SER A 148 -14.03 -15.26 9.42
CA SER A 148 -14.65 -16.49 8.95
C SER A 148 -16.14 -16.58 9.28
N SER A 149 -16.61 -15.97 10.37
CA SER A 149 -18.04 -15.94 10.68
C SER A 149 -18.84 -15.06 9.71
N PHE A 150 -18.22 -14.03 9.13
CA PHE A 150 -18.91 -13.11 8.19
C PHE A 150 -18.77 -13.52 6.73
N LEU A 151 -17.61 -14.07 6.31
CA LEU A 151 -17.36 -14.39 4.91
C LEU A 151 -17.13 -15.89 4.66
N GLY A 152 -17.00 -16.72 5.69
CA GLY A 152 -16.67 -18.14 5.51
C GLY A 152 -15.17 -18.36 5.24
N GLU A 153 -14.83 -19.16 4.24
CA GLU A 153 -13.43 -19.49 3.93
C GLU A 153 -12.65 -18.34 3.28
N LYS A 154 -11.32 -18.45 3.28
CA LYS A 154 -10.38 -17.38 2.87
C LYS A 154 -10.62 -16.85 1.44
N THR A 155 -11.23 -17.64 0.56
CA THR A 155 -11.52 -17.31 -0.84
C THR A 155 -12.82 -16.53 -1.03
N ALA A 156 -13.74 -16.63 -0.08
CA ALA A 156 -15.06 -16.03 -0.18
C ALA A 156 -15.03 -14.50 -0.20
N VAL A 157 -14.01 -13.89 0.43
CA VAL A 157 -13.78 -12.42 0.37
C VAL A 157 -13.60 -11.95 -1.08
N LEU A 158 -12.81 -12.70 -1.86
CA LEU A 158 -12.55 -12.41 -3.27
C LEU A 158 -13.73 -12.76 -4.15
N SER A 159 -14.43 -13.88 -3.87
CA SER A 159 -15.65 -14.25 -4.59
C SER A 159 -16.75 -13.21 -4.41
N VAL A 160 -16.96 -12.70 -3.19
CA VAL A 160 -17.93 -11.63 -2.93
C VAL A 160 -17.55 -10.34 -3.65
N LEU A 161 -16.26 -9.97 -3.71
CA LEU A 161 -15.81 -8.81 -4.50
C LEU A 161 -16.07 -9.01 -5.99
N ALA A 162 -15.71 -10.18 -6.53
CA ALA A 162 -15.90 -10.50 -7.94
C ALA A 162 -17.39 -10.52 -8.32
N LEU A 163 -18.23 -11.11 -7.48
CA LEU A 163 -19.69 -11.11 -7.66
C LEU A 163 -20.26 -9.70 -7.56
N THR A 164 -19.78 -8.89 -6.62
CA THR A 164 -20.23 -7.50 -6.48
C THR A 164 -19.85 -6.68 -7.73
N TYR A 165 -18.62 -6.80 -8.21
CA TYR A 165 -18.16 -6.15 -9.44
C TYR A 165 -18.98 -6.60 -10.66
N SER A 166 -19.16 -7.91 -10.84
CA SER A 166 -19.94 -8.49 -11.94
C SER A 166 -21.41 -8.09 -11.88
N ALA A 167 -22.00 -8.03 -10.68
CA ALA A 167 -23.37 -7.59 -10.47
C ALA A 167 -23.56 -6.11 -10.78
N VAL A 168 -22.60 -5.24 -10.40
CA VAL A 168 -22.59 -3.82 -10.78
C VAL A 168 -22.54 -3.66 -12.30
N GLN A 169 -21.66 -4.41 -12.97
CA GLN A 169 -21.50 -4.37 -14.42
C GLN A 169 -22.76 -4.87 -15.17
N SER A 170 -23.37 -5.96 -14.71
CA SER A 170 -24.50 -6.61 -15.38
C SER A 170 -25.86 -5.98 -15.09
N SER A 171 -26.08 -5.48 -13.87
CA SER A 171 -27.41 -4.99 -13.46
C SER A 171 -27.58 -3.49 -13.67
N ILE A 172 -26.57 -2.70 -13.31
CA ILE A 172 -26.65 -1.23 -13.35
C ILE A 172 -25.90 -0.71 -14.57
N GLY A 173 -24.69 -1.21 -14.82
CA GLY A 173 -23.75 -0.65 -15.79
C GLY A 173 -23.05 0.59 -15.21
N PHE A 174 -21.72 0.68 -15.38
CA PHE A 174 -20.91 1.75 -14.76
C PHE A 174 -21.34 3.16 -15.20
N ASP A 175 -21.82 3.33 -16.43
CA ASP A 175 -22.29 4.62 -16.95
C ASP A 175 -23.57 5.11 -16.25
N LYS A 176 -24.52 4.20 -16.00
CA LYS A 176 -25.76 4.51 -15.26
C LYS A 176 -25.52 4.66 -13.77
N LEU A 177 -24.53 3.95 -13.20
CA LEU A 177 -24.11 4.12 -11.82
C LEU A 177 -23.59 5.55 -11.58
N SER A 178 -22.76 6.05 -12.49
CA SER A 178 -22.25 7.43 -12.48
C SER A 178 -23.37 8.46 -12.62
N HIS A 179 -24.30 8.24 -13.55
CA HIS A 179 -25.49 9.09 -13.73
C HIS A 179 -26.42 9.08 -12.51
N THR A 180 -26.59 7.94 -11.85
CA THR A 180 -27.42 7.82 -10.63
C THR A 180 -26.75 8.49 -9.42
N PHE A 181 -25.42 8.43 -9.34
CA PHE A 181 -24.66 9.14 -8.29
C PHE A 181 -24.73 10.66 -8.45
N THR A 182 -24.78 11.14 -9.69
CA THR A 182 -24.82 12.59 -10.02
C THR A 182 -26.23 13.18 -10.05
N GLN A 183 -27.26 12.39 -10.38
CA GLN A 183 -28.67 12.83 -10.42
C GLN A 183 -29.47 12.48 -9.15
N GLY A 184 -28.87 11.77 -8.20
CA GLY A 184 -29.46 11.44 -6.90
C GLY A 184 -29.88 9.98 -6.78
N LEU A 185 -29.52 9.36 -5.64
CA LEU A 185 -29.72 7.93 -5.34
C LEU A 185 -31.17 7.44 -5.46
N PHE A 186 -32.16 8.34 -5.37
CA PHE A 186 -33.59 8.03 -5.38
C PHE A 186 -34.28 8.27 -6.73
N SER A 187 -33.58 8.76 -7.77
CA SER A 187 -34.19 8.95 -9.10
C SER A 187 -34.21 7.66 -9.92
N SER A 188 -33.35 6.69 -9.58
CA SER A 188 -33.38 5.33 -10.11
C SER A 188 -34.39 4.50 -9.34
N GLY A 189 -35.30 3.81 -10.04
CA GLY A 189 -36.42 3.07 -9.43
C GLY A 189 -36.04 2.20 -8.22
N PHE A 190 -37.02 1.96 -7.33
CA PHE A 190 -36.84 1.31 -6.02
C PHE A 190 -36.00 0.02 -6.05
N VAL A 191 -36.17 -0.81 -7.07
CA VAL A 191 -35.43 -2.07 -7.25
C VAL A 191 -33.92 -1.83 -7.47
N ASN A 192 -33.55 -0.86 -8.30
CA ASN A 192 -32.13 -0.53 -8.55
C ASN A 192 -31.48 0.05 -7.30
N THR A 193 -32.22 0.89 -6.57
CA THR A 193 -31.76 1.44 -5.29
C THR A 193 -31.49 0.33 -4.27
N PHE A 194 -32.39 -0.65 -4.15
CA PHE A 194 -32.22 -1.78 -3.23
C PHE A 194 -31.03 -2.68 -3.61
N ILE A 195 -30.88 -3.00 -4.90
CA ILE A 195 -29.72 -3.74 -5.40
C ILE A 195 -28.42 -2.98 -5.14
N MET A 196 -28.41 -1.66 -5.35
CA MET A 196 -27.23 -0.81 -5.10
C MET A 196 -26.85 -0.81 -3.61
N PHE A 197 -27.81 -0.71 -2.70
CA PHE A 197 -27.56 -0.82 -1.26
C PHE A 197 -27.04 -2.22 -0.87
N GLY A 198 -27.62 -3.30 -1.43
CA GLY A 198 -27.15 -4.66 -1.20
C GLY A 198 -25.70 -4.86 -1.66
N LEU A 199 -25.34 -4.34 -2.84
CA LEU A 199 -23.99 -4.41 -3.39
C LEU A 199 -23.00 -3.55 -2.60
N ALA A 200 -23.39 -2.33 -2.19
CA ALA A 200 -22.55 -1.48 -1.35
C ALA A 200 -22.29 -2.12 0.02
N PHE A 201 -23.29 -2.78 0.60
CA PHE A 201 -23.16 -3.52 1.85
C PHE A 201 -22.19 -4.70 1.71
N LEU A 202 -22.33 -5.52 0.65
CA LEU A 202 -21.43 -6.63 0.36
C LEU A 202 -19.98 -6.17 0.13
N LEU A 203 -19.80 -5.08 -0.61
CA LEU A 203 -18.49 -4.46 -0.81
C LEU A 203 -17.88 -4.00 0.52
N GLY A 204 -18.67 -3.34 1.36
CA GLY A 204 -18.27 -2.88 2.69
C GLY A 204 -17.82 -4.04 3.59
N LEU A 205 -18.55 -5.15 3.61
CA LEU A 205 -18.19 -6.36 4.36
C LEU A 205 -16.86 -6.95 3.86
N SER A 206 -16.68 -7.05 2.55
CA SER A 206 -15.45 -7.61 1.98
C SER A 206 -14.22 -6.74 2.26
N LEU A 207 -14.33 -5.43 2.08
CA LEU A 207 -13.27 -4.49 2.43
C LEU A 207 -12.96 -4.51 3.93
N GLY A 208 -13.99 -4.56 4.78
CA GLY A 208 -13.83 -4.67 6.23
C GLY A 208 -13.06 -5.94 6.64
N ALA A 209 -13.34 -7.06 6.00
CA ALA A 209 -12.61 -8.31 6.26
C ALA A 209 -11.15 -8.25 5.79
N LEU A 210 -10.85 -7.62 4.64
CA LEU A 210 -9.47 -7.40 4.21
C LEU A 210 -8.69 -6.54 5.22
N MET A 211 -9.33 -5.49 5.77
CA MET A 211 -8.73 -4.66 6.81
C MET A 211 -8.46 -5.45 8.08
N LEU A 212 -9.41 -6.26 8.55
CA LEU A 212 -9.21 -7.15 9.71
C LEU A 212 -8.08 -8.16 9.46
N LYS A 213 -8.00 -8.74 8.26
CA LYS A 213 -6.91 -9.65 7.87
C LYS A 213 -5.56 -8.95 7.90
N LYS A 214 -5.47 -7.69 7.45
CA LYS A 214 -4.25 -6.88 7.58
C LYS A 214 -3.84 -6.70 9.04
N VAL A 215 -4.79 -6.45 9.94
CA VAL A 215 -4.51 -6.39 11.39
C VAL A 215 -4.01 -7.73 11.92
N ALA A 216 -4.63 -8.86 11.53
CA ALA A 216 -4.17 -10.18 11.94
C ALA A 216 -2.74 -10.48 11.47
N ASN A 217 -2.40 -10.11 10.22
CA ASN A 217 -1.05 -10.26 9.69
C ASN A 217 -0.03 -9.43 10.47
N HIS A 218 -0.37 -8.22 10.89
CA HIS A 218 0.54 -7.42 11.72
C HIS A 218 0.76 -8.07 13.10
N GLN A 219 -0.29 -8.64 13.71
CA GLN A 219 -0.13 -9.39 14.97
C GLN A 219 0.69 -10.67 14.79
N LEU A 220 0.57 -11.34 13.63
CA LEU A 220 1.39 -12.49 13.27
C LEU A 220 2.86 -12.12 13.15
N TYR A 221 3.18 -11.00 12.49
CA TYR A 221 4.54 -10.46 12.44
C TYR A 221 5.11 -10.20 13.84
N LEU A 222 4.34 -9.53 14.72
CA LEU A 222 4.79 -9.32 16.11
C LEU A 222 5.06 -10.64 16.84
N LYS A 223 4.26 -11.68 16.58
CA LYS A 223 4.48 -13.01 17.13
C LYS A 223 5.79 -13.62 16.62
N GLU A 224 6.06 -13.52 15.33
CA GLU A 224 7.29 -14.01 14.69
C GLU A 224 8.53 -13.34 15.29
N ILE A 225 8.48 -12.03 15.58
CA ILE A 225 9.58 -11.31 16.26
C ILE A 225 9.83 -11.84 17.68
N VAL A 226 8.77 -12.14 18.45
CA VAL A 226 8.92 -12.73 19.79
C VAL A 226 9.50 -14.14 19.71
N GLU A 227 9.08 -14.94 18.72
CA GLU A 227 9.65 -16.27 18.46
C GLU A 227 11.12 -16.19 18.03
N LEU A 228 11.51 -15.18 17.24
CA LEU A 228 12.90 -14.92 16.88
C LEU A 228 13.74 -14.57 18.10
N ALA A 229 13.24 -13.71 18.99
CA ALA A 229 13.92 -13.36 20.24
C ALA A 229 14.15 -14.60 21.13
N LEU A 230 13.17 -15.50 21.22
CA LEU A 230 13.33 -16.79 21.93
C LEU A 230 14.40 -17.67 21.31
N ARG A 231 14.49 -17.74 19.97
CA ARG A 231 15.55 -18.51 19.29
C ARG A 231 16.93 -17.92 19.56
N LEU A 232 17.07 -16.59 19.53
CA LEU A 232 18.32 -15.91 19.86
C LEU A 232 18.76 -16.18 21.29
N GLN A 233 17.84 -16.18 22.28
CA GLN A 233 18.15 -16.54 23.67
C GLN A 233 18.67 -17.97 23.79
N LYS A 234 18.06 -18.93 23.08
CA LYS A 234 18.47 -20.35 23.12
C LYS A 234 19.84 -20.56 22.52
N ASN A 235 20.10 -19.96 21.36
CA ASN A 235 21.40 -20.05 20.70
C ASN A 235 22.53 -19.49 21.59
N ALA A 236 22.29 -18.36 22.26
CA ALA A 236 23.27 -17.78 23.20
C ALA A 236 23.57 -18.70 24.40
N GLN A 237 22.55 -19.38 24.93
CA GLN A 237 22.73 -20.35 26.03
C GLN A 237 23.45 -21.63 25.61
N ASP A 238 23.32 -22.04 24.35
CA ASP A 238 23.98 -23.24 23.82
C ASP A 238 25.46 -22.98 23.46
N GLU A 239 25.80 -21.77 23.02
CA GLU A 239 27.20 -21.31 22.86
C GLU A 239 27.94 -21.21 24.20
N GLU A 240 27.26 -20.77 25.25
CA GLU A 240 27.83 -20.69 26.61
C GLU A 240 28.06 -22.09 27.24
N LYS A 241 27.29 -23.10 26.84
CA LYS A 241 27.47 -24.49 27.30
C LYS A 241 28.53 -25.28 26.53
N THR A 242 28.85 -24.88 25.30
CA THR A 242 29.87 -25.55 24.48
C THR A 242 31.27 -24.96 24.68
N SER A 243 31.38 -23.83 25.37
CA SER A 243 32.63 -23.15 25.73
C SER A 243 33.13 -23.45 27.15
N VAL A 244 32.43 -24.32 27.90
CA VAL A 244 32.79 -24.86 29.23
C VAL A 244 33.13 -26.33 29.11
#